data_AF-A0A961G257-F1
#
_entry.id   AF-A0A961G257-F1
#
_cell.length_a   1.000
_cell.length_b   1.000
_cell.length_c   1.000
_cell.angle_alpha   90.00
_cell.angle_beta   90.00
_cell.angle_gamma   90.00
#
_symmetry.space_group_name_H-M   'P 1'
#
loop_
_entity.id
_entity.type
_entity.pdbx_description
1 polymer ?
#
loop_
_entity_poly.entity_id
_entity_poly.type
_entity_poly.pdbx_seq_one_letter_code
_entity_poly.pdbx_strand_id
1 'polypeptide(L)'
;MTSAGHGSAPVGLGRLGVEIELLAPKGRSREDLAIAIAGHHGGTVRRFFHPQGEPSKAPNTPFFENLILGFVVEDAAGQTLAQCVDDLTLQDDLDRRHPPRAGWYRIVSDDPRLLRLTMRHTDATAPLRTVLDPIAAMFGTEPVEGQGGMMRVADEAGTPVVLGAPLPGERERPCELVTAPIESDHLRHWETLLTLARSLGFTIPVEGAIHLHFDAAPLCKAATVANLVRFLSRHGEALKTRVGTNPRCRRLGSWPVELNRLVESPDFAGLDWETARAELGKLALTKYCDFNLRNLVHPVAHKHTFEVRILPVWLEGRPLFDAAVLFATILQWAREGDSRLQVVPEDLEGFLNARSAASG
;
A
#
# COMPACT_ATOMS: atom_id res chain seq x y z
N MET A 1 15.71 43.24 -23.03
CA MET A 1 15.99 42.56 -21.75
C MET A 1 15.33 41.20 -21.83
N THR A 2 16.09 40.20 -22.25
CA THR A 2 15.66 38.81 -22.42
C THR A 2 15.62 38.15 -21.05
N SER A 3 14.44 37.67 -20.65
CA SER A 3 14.26 36.89 -19.42
C SER A 3 15.01 35.57 -19.56
N ALA A 4 16.00 35.37 -18.70
CA ALA A 4 16.72 34.11 -18.59
C ALA A 4 15.73 32.99 -18.21
N GLY A 5 15.61 32.01 -19.09
CA GLY A 5 14.89 30.77 -18.82
C GLY A 5 15.54 30.10 -17.63
N HIS A 6 14.75 29.84 -16.59
CA HIS A 6 15.15 28.96 -15.51
C HIS A 6 15.18 27.54 -16.07
N GLY A 7 16.37 27.03 -16.36
CA GLY A 7 16.54 25.60 -16.63
C GLY A 7 16.05 24.83 -15.39
N SER A 8 15.02 24.00 -15.55
CA SER A 8 14.50 23.19 -14.46
C SER A 8 15.51 22.10 -14.14
N ALA A 9 16.00 22.06 -12.90
CA ALA A 9 16.79 20.95 -12.40
C ALA A 9 16.03 19.61 -12.64
N PRO A 10 16.74 18.49 -12.87
CA PRO A 10 16.10 17.19 -13.03
C PRO A 10 15.17 16.91 -11.84
N VAL A 11 13.98 16.39 -12.14
CA VAL A 11 12.96 16.12 -11.13
C VAL A 11 13.49 15.06 -10.15
N GLY A 12 13.81 15.49 -8.93
CA GLY A 12 14.11 14.56 -7.84
C GLY A 12 12.85 13.83 -7.40
N LEU A 13 12.92 12.51 -7.20
CA LEU A 13 11.79 11.70 -6.70
C LEU A 13 11.41 12.05 -5.26
N GLY A 14 12.34 12.62 -4.49
CA GLY A 14 12.15 12.90 -3.07
C GLY A 14 11.95 11.62 -2.25
N ARG A 15 11.26 11.76 -1.12
CA ARG A 15 10.93 10.64 -0.24
C ARG A 15 9.76 9.83 -0.82
N LEU A 16 10.01 8.56 -1.12
CA LEU A 16 9.08 7.68 -1.84
C LEU A 16 9.07 6.27 -1.25
N GLY A 17 7.90 5.77 -0.86
CA GLY A 17 7.67 4.37 -0.54
C GLY A 17 7.06 3.61 -1.71
N VAL A 18 7.27 2.30 -1.79
CA VAL A 18 6.67 1.44 -2.82
C VAL A 18 6.06 0.21 -2.17
N GLU A 19 4.86 -0.17 -2.62
CA GLU A 19 4.22 -1.46 -2.34
C GLU A 19 4.28 -2.27 -3.66
N ILE A 20 4.87 -3.47 -3.63
CA ILE A 20 5.03 -4.35 -4.81
C ILE A 20 4.37 -5.70 -4.54
N GLU A 21 3.32 -6.02 -5.27
CA GLU A 21 2.61 -7.30 -5.12
C GLU A 21 3.31 -8.42 -5.89
N LEU A 22 3.76 -9.44 -5.17
CA LEU A 22 4.51 -10.58 -5.67
C LEU A 22 3.89 -11.90 -5.21
N LEU A 23 4.23 -12.99 -5.89
CA LEU A 23 3.81 -14.33 -5.52
C LEU A 23 5.02 -15.25 -5.33
N ALA A 24 5.14 -15.82 -4.14
CA ALA A 24 6.17 -16.84 -3.88
C ALA A 24 5.90 -18.10 -4.71
N PRO A 25 6.94 -18.79 -5.21
CA PRO A 25 6.75 -20.09 -5.84
C PRO A 25 6.30 -21.13 -4.81
N LYS A 26 5.70 -22.23 -5.27
CA LYS A 26 5.26 -23.31 -4.38
C LYS A 26 6.43 -23.84 -3.54
N GLY A 27 6.17 -24.06 -2.25
CA GLY A 27 7.19 -24.46 -1.26
C GLY A 27 7.93 -23.29 -0.60
N ARG A 28 7.84 -22.08 -1.16
CA ARG A 28 8.30 -20.83 -0.53
C ARG A 28 7.12 -19.99 -0.05
N SER A 29 7.43 -18.92 0.66
CA SER A 29 6.49 -18.01 1.31
C SER A 29 7.05 -16.58 1.31
N ARG A 30 6.22 -15.62 1.72
CA ARG A 30 6.68 -14.25 1.97
C ARG A 30 7.76 -14.14 3.06
N GLU A 31 7.84 -15.09 3.98
CA GLU A 31 8.91 -15.16 4.99
C GLU A 31 10.28 -15.40 4.34
N ASP A 32 10.34 -16.22 3.29
CA ASP A 32 11.60 -16.53 2.59
C ASP A 32 12.21 -15.28 1.92
N LEU A 33 11.36 -14.38 1.39
CA LEU A 33 11.81 -13.10 0.84
C LEU A 33 12.32 -12.17 1.95
N ALA A 34 11.60 -12.07 3.06
CA ALA A 34 12.04 -11.28 4.21
C ALA A 34 13.41 -11.72 4.72
N ILE A 35 13.63 -13.04 4.84
CA ILE A 35 14.91 -13.64 5.26
C ILE A 35 16.02 -13.32 4.27
N ALA A 36 15.77 -13.40 2.97
CA ALA A 36 16.78 -13.09 1.96
C ALA A 36 17.18 -11.61 1.97
N ILE A 37 16.22 -10.69 2.16
CA ILE A 37 16.50 -9.26 2.30
C ILE A 37 17.32 -9.01 3.57
N ALA A 38 16.90 -9.56 4.72
CA ALA A 38 17.66 -9.44 5.96
C ALA A 38 19.10 -9.97 5.79
N GLY A 39 19.28 -11.15 5.22
CA GLY A 39 20.59 -11.75 4.98
C GLY A 39 21.49 -10.91 4.07
N HIS A 40 20.94 -10.31 3.02
CA HIS A 40 21.69 -9.41 2.14
C HIS A 40 22.19 -8.16 2.85
N HIS A 41 21.40 -7.62 3.78
CA HIS A 41 21.72 -6.40 4.52
C HIS A 41 22.38 -6.64 5.89
N GLY A 42 22.69 -7.90 6.24
CA GLY A 42 23.23 -8.25 7.56
C GLY A 42 22.25 -7.95 8.71
N GLY A 43 20.96 -7.91 8.41
CA GLY A 43 19.88 -7.53 9.31
C GLY A 43 19.12 -8.71 9.89
N THR A 44 17.92 -8.44 10.42
CA THR A 44 17.04 -9.42 11.07
C THR A 44 15.61 -9.35 10.55
N VAL A 45 14.89 -10.46 10.71
CA VAL A 45 13.46 -10.54 10.43
C VAL A 45 12.69 -10.63 11.74
N ARG A 46 11.67 -9.79 11.90
CA ARG A 46 10.73 -9.86 13.01
C ARG A 46 9.33 -10.13 12.49
N ARG A 47 8.71 -11.19 12.99
CA ARG A 47 7.31 -11.50 12.69
C ARG A 47 6.38 -10.55 13.44
N PHE A 48 5.28 -10.17 12.80
CA PHE A 48 4.24 -9.37 13.42
C PHE A 48 2.86 -9.75 12.87
N PHE A 49 1.81 -9.25 13.52
CA PHE A 49 0.44 -9.35 13.02
C PHE A 49 0.14 -8.17 12.10
N HIS A 50 -0.06 -8.46 10.82
CA HIS A 50 -0.52 -7.51 9.83
C HIS A 50 -2.06 -7.49 9.79
N PRO A 51 -2.71 -6.36 10.13
CA PRO A 51 -4.16 -6.25 10.13
C PRO A 51 -4.70 -6.09 8.70
N GLN A 52 -5.70 -6.90 8.35
CA GLN A 52 -6.36 -6.83 7.04
C GLN A 52 -7.88 -6.89 7.17
N GLY A 53 -8.58 -6.38 6.15
CA GLY A 53 -10.03 -6.43 6.04
C GLY A 53 -10.46 -7.29 4.85
N GLU A 54 -11.31 -8.29 5.10
CA GLU A 54 -11.96 -9.12 4.09
C GLU A 54 -13.43 -8.70 3.94
N PRO A 55 -13.97 -8.56 2.73
CA PRO A 55 -15.42 -8.42 2.53
C PRO A 55 -16.13 -9.62 3.15
N SER A 56 -17.11 -9.33 4.00
CA SER A 56 -17.89 -10.35 4.68
C SER A 56 -19.17 -10.65 3.90
N LYS A 57 -19.55 -11.94 3.87
CA LYS A 57 -20.85 -12.40 3.36
C LYS A 57 -21.92 -12.48 4.45
N ALA A 58 -21.56 -12.21 5.71
CA ALA A 58 -22.49 -12.28 6.83
C ALA A 58 -23.46 -11.09 6.79
N PRO A 59 -24.76 -11.27 7.12
CA PRO A 59 -25.72 -10.19 7.20
C PRO A 59 -25.24 -9.06 8.12
N ASN A 60 -25.39 -7.81 7.67
CA ASN A 60 -25.05 -6.58 8.42
C ASN A 60 -23.57 -6.43 8.86
N THR A 61 -22.68 -7.33 8.45
CA THR A 61 -21.24 -7.22 8.69
C THR A 61 -20.56 -7.10 7.34
N PRO A 62 -20.24 -5.88 6.86
CA PRO A 62 -19.71 -5.70 5.51
C PRO A 62 -18.24 -6.16 5.39
N PHE A 63 -17.50 -6.20 6.50
CA PHE A 63 -16.10 -6.63 6.53
C PHE A 63 -15.80 -7.41 7.80
N PHE A 64 -14.93 -8.41 7.69
CA PHE A 64 -14.23 -9.00 8.83
C PHE A 64 -12.80 -8.46 8.85
N GLU A 65 -12.36 -8.01 10.02
CA GLU A 65 -10.94 -7.75 10.23
C GLU A 65 -10.24 -9.05 10.65
N ASN A 66 -9.02 -9.24 10.18
CA ASN A 66 -8.17 -10.35 10.59
C ASN A 66 -6.73 -9.90 10.80
N LEU A 67 -5.98 -10.69 11.55
CA LEU A 67 -4.54 -10.57 11.70
C LEU A 67 -3.89 -11.73 11.00
N ILE A 68 -3.02 -11.44 10.04
CA ILE A 68 -2.23 -12.43 9.30
C ILE A 68 -0.74 -12.18 9.61
N LEU A 69 0.06 -13.24 9.52
CA LEU A 69 1.51 -13.12 9.73
C LEU A 69 2.15 -12.28 8.63
N GLY A 70 2.78 -11.19 9.05
CA GLY A 70 3.68 -10.36 8.26
C GLY A 70 5.10 -10.38 8.84
N PHE A 71 6.06 -9.87 8.07
CA PHE A 71 7.48 -9.90 8.40
C PHE A 71 8.08 -8.52 8.20
N VAL A 72 8.60 -7.91 9.27
CA VAL A 72 9.41 -6.69 9.18
C VAL A 72 10.86 -7.10 8.99
N VAL A 73 11.52 -6.48 8.03
CA VAL A 73 12.96 -6.61 7.80
C VAL A 73 13.66 -5.37 8.35
N GLU A 74 14.58 -5.59 9.27
CA GLU A 74 15.36 -4.54 9.93
C GLU A 74 16.83 -4.71 9.55
N ASP A 75 17.58 -3.63 9.32
CA ASP A 75 19.02 -3.68 9.09
C ASP A 75 19.81 -3.95 10.38
N ALA A 76 21.15 -4.00 10.28
CA ALA A 76 22.02 -4.20 11.43
C ALA A 76 21.91 -3.10 12.51
N ALA A 77 21.38 -1.92 12.16
CA ALA A 77 21.13 -0.82 13.09
C ALA A 77 19.69 -0.81 13.63
N GLY A 78 18.88 -1.82 13.30
CA GLY A 78 17.48 -1.92 13.71
C GLY A 78 16.52 -1.01 12.94
N GLN A 79 16.95 -0.41 11.82
CA GLN A 79 16.08 0.41 10.98
C GLN A 79 15.27 -0.48 10.04
N THR A 80 13.99 -0.18 9.89
CA THR A 80 13.13 -0.92 8.95
C THR A 80 13.58 -0.66 7.52
N LEU A 81 13.86 -1.73 6.78
CA LEU A 81 14.15 -1.70 5.34
C LEU A 81 12.88 -1.92 4.52
N ALA A 82 12.12 -2.95 4.89
CA ALA A 82 10.91 -3.35 4.20
C ALA A 82 10.00 -4.19 5.11
N GLN A 83 8.79 -4.44 4.65
CA GLN A 83 7.87 -5.42 5.20
C GLN A 83 7.41 -6.36 4.08
N CYS A 84 7.30 -7.65 4.39
CA CYS A 84 6.65 -8.63 3.52
C CYS A 84 5.34 -9.02 4.19
N VAL A 85 4.23 -8.53 3.63
CA VAL A 85 2.88 -8.76 4.18
C VAL A 85 2.03 -9.52 3.17
N ASP A 86 0.89 -10.02 3.64
CA ASP A 86 -0.08 -10.66 2.75
C ASP A 86 -0.86 -9.60 1.96
N ASP A 87 -1.41 -9.95 0.80
CA ASP A 87 -2.50 -9.18 0.19
C ASP A 87 -3.66 -10.12 -0.17
N LEU A 88 -4.82 -9.82 0.41
CA LEU A 88 -6.07 -10.54 0.22
C LEU A 88 -6.66 -10.36 -1.18
N THR A 89 -6.18 -9.41 -1.99
CA THR A 89 -6.69 -9.30 -3.36
C THR A 89 -6.13 -10.35 -4.30
N LEU A 90 -4.95 -10.88 -4.00
CA LEU A 90 -4.26 -11.93 -4.78
C LEU A 90 -4.90 -13.29 -4.50
N GLN A 91 -5.55 -13.88 -5.50
CA GLN A 91 -6.37 -15.09 -5.31
C GLN A 91 -6.22 -16.10 -6.44
N ASP A 92 -6.17 -15.65 -7.70
CA ASP A 92 -6.35 -16.52 -8.86
C ASP A 92 -5.21 -17.55 -9.01
N ASP A 93 -4.00 -17.23 -8.55
CA ASP A 93 -2.82 -18.10 -8.62
C ASP A 93 -2.70 -19.12 -7.46
N LEU A 94 -3.66 -19.12 -6.54
CA LEU A 94 -3.62 -19.93 -5.32
C LEU A 94 -4.51 -21.18 -5.42
N ASP A 95 -3.97 -22.33 -5.01
CA ASP A 95 -4.80 -23.51 -4.80
C ASP A 95 -5.52 -23.44 -3.46
N ARG A 96 -6.78 -22.99 -3.49
CA ARG A 96 -7.64 -22.85 -2.30
C ARG A 96 -7.86 -24.14 -1.51
N ARG A 97 -7.58 -25.31 -2.11
CA ARG A 97 -7.71 -26.62 -1.44
C ARG A 97 -6.42 -27.07 -0.79
N HIS A 98 -5.32 -26.34 -0.98
CA HIS A 98 -4.05 -26.69 -0.39
C HIS A 98 -4.16 -26.65 1.14
N PRO A 99 -3.67 -27.70 1.84
CA PRO A 99 -3.71 -27.72 3.30
C PRO A 99 -2.89 -26.57 3.89
N PRO A 100 -3.21 -26.12 5.11
CA PRO A 100 -2.43 -25.10 5.78
C PRO A 100 -1.00 -25.56 6.03
N ARG A 101 -0.03 -24.66 5.84
CA ARG A 101 1.36 -24.90 6.22
C ARG A 101 1.53 -24.77 7.73
N ALA A 102 2.30 -25.68 8.34
CA ALA A 102 2.57 -25.62 9.77
C ALA A 102 3.18 -24.27 10.18
N GLY A 103 2.71 -23.70 11.29
CA GLY A 103 3.14 -22.38 11.77
C GLY A 103 2.44 -21.19 11.11
N TRP A 104 1.66 -21.40 10.05
CA TRP A 104 0.88 -20.35 9.39
C TRP A 104 -0.57 -20.37 9.86
N TYR A 105 -1.02 -19.24 10.41
CA TYR A 105 -2.37 -19.07 10.92
C TYR A 105 -2.83 -17.62 10.75
N ARG A 106 -4.12 -17.40 10.96
CA ARG A 106 -4.72 -16.09 11.11
C ARG A 106 -5.54 -16.01 12.38
N ILE A 107 -5.72 -14.80 12.88
CA ILE A 107 -6.61 -14.50 14.00
C ILE A 107 -7.76 -13.65 13.48
N VAL A 108 -8.99 -13.97 13.85
CA VAL A 108 -10.22 -13.29 13.42
C VAL A 108 -11.08 -12.93 14.61
N SER A 109 -11.73 -11.78 14.53
CA SER A 109 -12.79 -11.33 15.45
C SER A 109 -13.80 -10.52 14.65
N ASP A 110 -15.06 -10.56 15.08
CA ASP A 110 -16.12 -9.70 14.55
C ASP A 110 -16.11 -8.30 15.17
N ASP A 111 -15.32 -8.07 16.23
CA ASP A 111 -15.09 -6.76 16.82
C ASP A 111 -13.65 -6.26 16.55
N PRO A 112 -13.49 -5.16 15.79
CA PRO A 112 -12.17 -4.60 15.48
C PRO A 112 -11.41 -4.11 16.74
N ARG A 113 -12.12 -3.81 17.83
CA ARG A 113 -11.51 -3.43 19.12
C ARG A 113 -10.86 -4.64 19.79
N LEU A 114 -11.54 -5.80 19.76
CA LEU A 114 -10.99 -7.05 20.28
C LEU A 114 -9.81 -7.53 19.45
N LEU A 115 -9.86 -7.35 18.13
CA LEU A 115 -8.73 -7.69 17.27
C LEU A 115 -7.51 -6.80 17.53
N ARG A 116 -7.71 -5.48 17.73
CA ARG A 116 -6.63 -4.55 18.14
C ARG A 116 -6.07 -4.88 19.52
N LEU A 117 -6.93 -5.28 20.46
CA LEU A 117 -6.49 -5.77 21.78
C LEU A 117 -5.65 -7.04 21.62
N THR A 118 -6.12 -7.98 20.80
CA THR A 118 -5.40 -9.23 20.51
C THR A 118 -4.01 -8.93 19.95
N MET A 119 -3.93 -8.12 18.90
CA MET A 119 -2.67 -7.71 18.28
C MET A 119 -1.66 -7.10 19.27
N ARG A 120 -2.13 -6.40 20.30
CA ARG A 120 -1.28 -5.76 21.32
C ARG A 120 -0.74 -6.72 22.37
N HIS A 121 -1.48 -7.79 22.67
CA HIS A 121 -1.23 -8.65 23.83
C HIS A 121 -0.76 -10.05 23.46
N THR A 122 -0.73 -10.40 22.18
CA THR A 122 -0.24 -11.70 21.71
C THR A 122 1.07 -11.57 20.95
N ASP A 123 1.83 -12.65 20.92
CA ASP A 123 3.12 -12.74 20.23
C ASP A 123 2.94 -13.47 18.89
N ALA A 124 3.24 -12.80 17.78
CA ALA A 124 3.12 -13.38 16.44
C ALA A 124 4.08 -14.57 16.20
N THR A 125 5.13 -14.71 17.02
CA THR A 125 6.05 -15.85 16.97
C THR A 125 5.49 -17.08 17.69
N ALA A 126 4.50 -16.91 18.58
CA ALA A 126 3.89 -18.01 19.30
C ALA A 126 3.13 -18.95 18.35
N PRO A 127 3.12 -20.27 18.63
CA PRO A 127 2.32 -21.21 17.87
C PRO A 127 0.82 -20.96 18.09
N LEU A 128 0.00 -21.32 17.09
CA LEU A 128 -1.45 -21.16 17.13
C LEU A 128 -2.09 -21.71 18.42
N ARG A 129 -1.55 -22.81 18.98
CA ARG A 129 -2.07 -23.45 20.20
C ARG A 129 -2.01 -22.56 21.45
N THR A 130 -1.06 -21.63 21.53
CA THR A 130 -0.81 -20.82 22.74
C THR A 130 -0.89 -19.31 22.47
N VAL A 131 -0.97 -18.89 21.22
CA VAL A 131 -1.01 -17.47 20.86
C VAL A 131 -2.16 -16.71 21.51
N LEU A 132 -3.28 -17.39 21.79
CA LEU A 132 -4.47 -16.78 22.38
C LEU A 132 -4.52 -16.87 23.91
N ASP A 133 -3.55 -17.51 24.56
CA ASP A 133 -3.49 -17.63 26.03
C ASP A 133 -3.60 -16.28 26.75
N PRO A 134 -2.89 -15.21 26.30
CA PRO A 134 -3.00 -13.90 26.95
C PRO A 134 -4.40 -13.30 26.87
N ILE A 135 -5.16 -13.61 25.82
CA ILE A 135 -6.53 -13.12 25.66
C ILE A 135 -7.50 -13.93 26.50
N ALA A 136 -7.37 -15.26 26.52
CA ALA A 136 -8.18 -16.11 27.37
C ALA A 136 -8.03 -15.73 28.86
N ALA A 137 -6.80 -15.45 29.30
CA ALA A 137 -6.51 -14.98 30.65
C ALA A 137 -7.25 -13.67 31.03
N MET A 138 -7.43 -12.73 30.08
CA MET A 138 -8.19 -11.50 30.34
C MET A 138 -9.68 -11.74 30.58
N PHE A 139 -10.23 -12.81 30.01
CA PHE A 139 -11.63 -13.19 30.16
C PHE A 139 -11.86 -14.27 31.22
N GLY A 140 -10.81 -14.68 31.95
CA GLY A 140 -10.91 -15.75 32.95
C GLY A 140 -11.19 -17.13 32.34
N THR A 141 -10.84 -17.34 31.06
CA THR A 141 -11.09 -18.58 30.33
C THR A 141 -9.80 -19.21 29.81
N GLU A 142 -9.94 -20.38 29.18
CA GLU A 142 -8.86 -21.08 28.47
C GLU A 142 -9.20 -21.19 26.97
N PRO A 143 -8.22 -21.15 26.06
CA PRO A 143 -8.48 -21.44 24.65
C PRO A 143 -8.93 -22.89 24.46
N VAL A 144 -9.99 -23.07 23.68
CA VAL A 144 -10.54 -24.40 23.36
C VAL A 144 -10.19 -24.77 21.93
N GLU A 145 -9.60 -25.96 21.74
CA GLU A 145 -9.35 -26.53 20.41
C GLU A 145 -10.66 -26.98 19.77
N GLY A 146 -10.96 -26.45 18.60
CA GLY A 146 -12.10 -26.81 17.75
C GLY A 146 -11.71 -27.71 16.59
N GLN A 147 -12.66 -27.92 15.68
CA GLN A 147 -12.42 -28.69 14.46
C GLN A 147 -11.32 -28.07 13.60
N GLY A 148 -10.52 -28.91 12.92
CA GLY A 148 -9.50 -28.45 11.99
C GLY A 148 -8.34 -27.69 12.62
N GLY A 149 -8.09 -27.85 13.93
CA GLY A 149 -6.98 -27.19 14.63
C GLY A 149 -7.22 -25.71 14.92
N MET A 150 -8.48 -25.26 14.88
CA MET A 150 -8.85 -23.90 15.30
C MET A 150 -8.75 -23.76 16.82
N MET A 151 -8.36 -22.58 17.30
CA MET A 151 -8.36 -22.22 18.72
C MET A 151 -9.40 -21.14 18.95
N ARG A 152 -10.31 -21.34 19.90
CA ARG A 152 -11.36 -20.38 20.23
C ARG A 152 -11.21 -19.88 21.65
N VAL A 153 -11.29 -18.56 21.83
CA VAL A 153 -11.50 -17.92 23.13
C VAL A 153 -12.93 -17.41 23.19
N ALA A 154 -13.60 -17.69 24.30
CA ALA A 154 -14.93 -17.18 24.63
C ALA A 154 -14.89 -16.54 26.02
N ASP A 155 -15.87 -15.70 26.34
CA ASP A 155 -16.08 -15.21 27.70
C ASP A 155 -16.71 -16.29 28.61
N GLU A 156 -16.91 -15.98 29.89
CA GLU A 156 -17.54 -16.89 30.87
C GLU A 156 -18.96 -17.31 30.49
N ALA A 157 -19.67 -16.51 29.68
CA ALA A 157 -21.01 -16.83 29.16
C ALA A 157 -20.96 -17.71 27.89
N GLY A 158 -19.76 -18.00 27.38
CA GLY A 158 -19.56 -18.79 26.16
C GLY A 158 -19.68 -17.98 24.86
N THR A 159 -19.76 -16.65 24.95
CA THR A 159 -19.78 -15.74 23.80
C THR A 159 -18.40 -15.70 23.15
N PRO A 160 -18.28 -15.92 21.83
CA PRO A 160 -16.99 -15.85 21.14
C PRO A 160 -16.34 -14.48 21.28
N VAL A 161 -15.03 -14.47 21.56
CA VAL A 161 -14.20 -13.25 21.65
C VAL A 161 -13.28 -13.16 20.43
N VAL A 162 -12.50 -14.23 20.20
CA VAL A 162 -11.52 -14.30 19.13
C VAL A 162 -11.29 -15.75 18.71
N LEU A 163 -10.96 -15.96 17.44
CA LEU A 163 -10.68 -17.25 16.84
C LEU A 163 -9.32 -17.22 16.14
N GLY A 164 -8.47 -18.19 16.45
CA GLY A 164 -7.27 -18.51 15.70
C GLY A 164 -7.54 -19.70 14.79
N ALA A 165 -7.14 -19.62 13.52
CA ALA A 165 -7.35 -20.70 12.57
C ALA A 165 -6.07 -20.92 11.73
N PRO A 166 -5.72 -22.18 11.40
CA PRO A 166 -4.69 -22.44 10.40
C PRO A 166 -5.00 -21.70 9.09
N LEU A 167 -3.96 -21.38 8.33
CA LEU A 167 -4.08 -20.56 7.12
C LEU A 167 -3.96 -21.45 5.86
N PRO A 168 -5.07 -21.99 5.31
CA PRO A 168 -5.05 -22.86 4.14
C PRO A 168 -4.95 -22.08 2.84
N GLY A 169 -4.94 -22.79 1.71
CA GLY A 169 -5.12 -22.19 0.39
C GLY A 169 -3.87 -21.50 -0.15
N GLU A 170 -2.70 -21.99 0.24
CA GLU A 170 -1.39 -21.45 -0.12
C GLU A 170 -1.21 -19.95 0.25
N ARG A 171 -1.97 -19.47 1.24
CA ARG A 171 -2.02 -18.06 1.67
C ARG A 171 -0.73 -17.57 2.32
N GLU A 172 0.27 -18.41 2.53
CA GLU A 172 1.64 -18.03 2.88
C GLU A 172 2.44 -17.45 1.70
N ARG A 173 1.98 -17.69 0.46
CA ARG A 173 2.72 -17.34 -0.77
C ARG A 173 2.55 -15.89 -1.24
N PRO A 174 1.36 -15.25 -1.19
CA PRO A 174 1.23 -13.86 -1.62
C PRO A 174 2.12 -12.96 -0.76
N CYS A 175 2.74 -11.97 -1.40
CA CYS A 175 3.67 -11.08 -0.74
C CYS A 175 3.52 -9.67 -1.32
N GLU A 176 2.92 -8.77 -0.55
CA GLU A 176 3.10 -7.34 -0.78
C GLU A 176 4.41 -6.92 -0.10
N LEU A 177 5.42 -6.60 -0.91
CA LEU A 177 6.68 -6.04 -0.44
C LEU A 177 6.51 -4.53 -0.29
N VAL A 178 6.49 -4.07 0.96
CA VAL A 178 6.32 -2.66 1.33
C VAL A 178 7.67 -2.10 1.75
N THR A 179 8.22 -1.14 1.01
CA THR A 179 9.51 -0.53 1.37
C THR A 179 9.33 0.50 2.49
N ALA A 180 10.36 0.67 3.33
CA ALA A 180 10.51 1.95 4.01
C ALA A 180 10.66 3.08 2.97
N PRO A 181 10.33 4.34 3.32
CA PRO A 181 10.51 5.45 2.39
C PRO A 181 11.99 5.63 2.01
N ILE A 182 12.28 5.70 0.71
CA ILE A 182 13.62 5.89 0.16
C ILE A 182 13.77 7.33 -0.30
N GLU A 183 14.89 7.97 0.04
CA GLU A 183 15.15 9.39 -0.26
C GLU A 183 16.13 9.59 -1.43
N SER A 184 16.98 8.60 -1.72
CA SER A 184 18.01 8.66 -2.76
C SER A 184 18.35 7.27 -3.32
N ASP A 185 18.99 7.24 -4.48
CA ASP A 185 19.45 6.01 -5.15
C ASP A 185 18.32 4.95 -5.34
N HIS A 186 17.10 5.44 -5.60
CA HIS A 186 15.87 4.64 -5.62
C HIS A 186 15.98 3.40 -6.52
N LEU A 187 16.54 3.56 -7.72
CA LEU A 187 16.72 2.45 -8.66
C LEU A 187 17.57 1.34 -8.06
N ARG A 188 18.70 1.67 -7.41
CA ARG A 188 19.56 0.66 -6.80
C ARG A 188 18.87 -0.05 -5.64
N HIS A 189 18.16 0.69 -4.80
CA HIS A 189 17.41 0.12 -3.68
C HIS A 189 16.35 -0.87 -4.18
N TRP A 190 15.50 -0.47 -5.13
CA TRP A 190 14.47 -1.34 -5.67
C TRP A 190 15.03 -2.51 -6.46
N GLU A 191 16.06 -2.29 -7.28
CA GLU A 191 16.69 -3.37 -8.05
C GLU A 191 17.33 -4.41 -7.15
N THR A 192 17.90 -4.00 -6.01
CA THR A 192 18.44 -4.94 -5.00
C THR A 192 17.34 -5.85 -4.46
N LEU A 193 16.21 -5.27 -4.02
CA LEU A 193 15.07 -6.02 -3.48
C LEU A 193 14.45 -6.95 -4.53
N LEU A 194 14.25 -6.45 -5.75
CA LEU A 194 13.68 -7.21 -6.85
C LEU A 194 14.61 -8.32 -7.35
N THR A 195 15.93 -8.10 -7.34
CA THR A 195 16.92 -9.15 -7.64
C THR A 195 16.79 -10.31 -6.65
N LEU A 196 16.62 -10.03 -5.36
CA LEU A 196 16.42 -11.06 -4.35
C LEU A 196 15.11 -11.83 -4.61
N ALA A 197 14.01 -11.12 -4.88
CA ALA A 197 12.73 -11.76 -5.23
C ALA A 197 12.86 -12.69 -6.45
N ARG A 198 13.50 -12.22 -7.54
CA ARG A 198 13.77 -13.02 -8.73
C ARG A 198 14.65 -14.23 -8.42
N SER A 199 15.70 -14.08 -7.60
CA SER A 199 16.60 -15.18 -7.22
C SER A 199 15.89 -16.31 -6.46
N LEU A 200 14.82 -15.97 -5.74
CA LEU A 200 13.97 -16.93 -5.03
C LEU A 200 12.86 -17.51 -5.91
N GLY A 201 12.68 -17.00 -7.14
CA GLY A 201 11.66 -17.44 -8.08
C GLY A 201 10.28 -16.81 -7.84
N PHE A 202 10.20 -15.64 -7.20
CA PHE A 202 8.93 -14.90 -7.10
C PHE A 202 8.44 -14.49 -8.49
N THR A 203 7.13 -14.56 -8.68
CA THR A 203 6.46 -14.20 -9.94
C THR A 203 5.49 -13.06 -9.74
N ILE A 204 5.03 -12.49 -10.85
CA ILE A 204 3.95 -11.50 -10.87
C ILE A 204 2.61 -12.25 -10.71
N PRO A 205 1.79 -11.94 -9.69
CA PRO A 205 0.44 -12.52 -9.57
C PRO A 205 -0.52 -11.93 -10.60
N VAL A 206 -1.57 -12.67 -10.95
CA VAL A 206 -2.60 -12.27 -11.93
C VAL A 206 -3.24 -10.93 -11.56
N GLU A 207 -3.59 -10.73 -10.30
CA GLU A 207 -4.21 -9.49 -9.83
C GLU A 207 -3.20 -8.38 -9.50
N GLY A 208 -1.90 -8.66 -9.62
CA GLY A 208 -0.82 -7.83 -9.09
C GLY A 208 -0.79 -6.39 -9.57
N ALA A 209 -0.41 -5.50 -8.65
CA ALA A 209 -0.14 -4.09 -8.87
C ALA A 209 1.11 -3.59 -8.11
N ILE A 210 1.60 -2.42 -8.53
CA ILE A 210 2.54 -1.62 -7.75
C ILE A 210 1.85 -0.33 -7.30
N HIS A 211 2.07 0.04 -6.04
CA HIS A 211 1.67 1.34 -5.53
C HIS A 211 2.89 2.22 -5.24
N LEU A 212 2.87 3.46 -5.73
CA LEU A 212 3.87 4.47 -5.37
C LEU A 212 3.30 5.41 -4.32
N HIS A 213 4.03 5.63 -3.23
CA HIS A 213 3.67 6.50 -2.13
C HIS A 213 4.60 7.70 -2.04
N PHE A 214 4.22 8.79 -2.71
CA PHE A 214 4.96 10.05 -2.66
C PHE A 214 4.65 10.80 -1.36
N ASP A 215 5.65 11.45 -0.77
CA ASP A 215 5.43 12.37 0.35
C ASP A 215 4.41 13.46 -0.03
N ALA A 216 3.37 13.60 0.78
CA ALA A 216 2.31 14.56 0.55
C ALA A 216 2.66 15.98 1.03
N ALA A 217 3.67 16.15 1.90
CA ALA A 217 3.99 17.46 2.48
C ALA A 217 4.21 18.57 1.41
N PRO A 218 4.93 18.31 0.30
CA PRO A 218 5.09 19.31 -0.77
C PRO A 218 3.81 19.63 -1.56
N LEU A 219 2.75 18.85 -1.36
CA LEU A 219 1.46 18.96 -2.05
C LEU A 219 0.41 19.71 -1.23
N CYS A 220 0.70 20.07 0.03
CA CYS A 220 -0.20 20.72 0.98
C CYS A 220 -0.46 22.20 0.65
N LYS A 221 -1.01 22.47 -0.53
CA LYS A 221 -1.54 23.75 -0.99
C LYS A 221 -2.79 23.49 -1.82
N ALA A 222 -3.83 24.29 -1.63
CA ALA A 222 -5.11 24.08 -2.32
C ALA A 222 -4.96 24.12 -3.85
N ALA A 223 -4.26 25.12 -4.40
CA ALA A 223 -3.96 25.20 -5.83
C ALA A 223 -3.16 24.00 -6.36
N THR A 224 -2.22 23.46 -5.58
CA THR A 224 -1.42 22.29 -5.99
C THR A 224 -2.29 21.04 -6.08
N VAL A 225 -3.14 20.77 -5.08
CA VAL A 225 -4.10 19.66 -5.14
C VAL A 225 -5.08 19.86 -6.28
N ALA A 226 -5.58 21.08 -6.49
CA ALA A 226 -6.50 21.36 -7.58
C ALA A 226 -5.87 21.11 -8.97
N ASN A 227 -4.63 21.55 -9.18
CA ASN A 227 -3.88 21.27 -10.40
C ASN A 227 -3.71 19.76 -10.60
N LEU A 228 -3.28 19.05 -9.56
CA LEU A 228 -3.07 17.60 -9.61
C LEU A 228 -4.35 16.85 -9.96
N VAL A 229 -5.46 17.14 -9.26
CA VAL A 229 -6.76 16.51 -9.53
C VAL A 229 -7.23 16.80 -10.95
N ARG A 230 -7.18 18.06 -11.40
CA ARG A 230 -7.60 18.43 -12.76
C ARG A 230 -6.76 17.73 -13.84
N PHE A 231 -5.45 17.58 -13.62
CA PHE A 231 -4.58 16.86 -14.55
C PHE A 231 -4.90 15.37 -14.60
N LEU A 232 -4.98 14.71 -13.43
CA LEU A 232 -5.20 13.27 -13.34
C LEU A 232 -6.62 12.88 -13.78
N SER A 233 -7.62 13.71 -13.52
CA SER A 233 -8.98 13.51 -14.04
C SER A 233 -9.03 13.59 -15.58
N ARG A 234 -8.24 14.47 -16.20
CA ARG A 234 -8.17 14.59 -17.66
C ARG A 234 -7.39 13.43 -18.29
N HIS A 235 -6.23 13.11 -17.72
CA HIS A 235 -5.24 12.23 -18.36
C HIS A 235 -5.20 10.81 -17.78
N GLY A 236 -6.07 10.47 -16.83
CA GLY A 236 -6.06 9.18 -16.13
C GLY A 236 -6.09 7.97 -17.07
N GLU A 237 -6.97 7.96 -18.07
CA GLU A 237 -7.04 6.86 -19.06
C GLU A 237 -5.79 6.77 -19.95
N ALA A 238 -5.24 7.92 -20.36
CA ALA A 238 -4.01 7.97 -21.13
C ALA A 238 -2.81 7.49 -20.30
N LEU A 239 -2.76 7.85 -19.01
CA LEU A 239 -1.75 7.36 -18.07
C LEU A 239 -1.87 5.84 -17.88
N LYS A 240 -3.08 5.30 -17.70
CA LYS A 240 -3.31 3.85 -17.59
C LYS A 240 -2.85 3.09 -18.83
N THR A 241 -3.17 3.64 -20.00
CA THR A 241 -2.72 3.08 -21.30
C THR A 241 -1.20 3.11 -21.38
N ARG A 242 -0.57 4.23 -21.02
CA ARG A 242 0.89 4.42 -21.09
C ARG A 242 1.66 3.47 -20.18
N VAL A 243 1.21 3.28 -18.94
CA VAL A 243 1.89 2.40 -17.97
C VAL A 243 1.49 0.94 -18.12
N GLY A 244 0.50 0.63 -18.96
CA GLY A 244 0.02 -0.73 -19.17
C GLY A 244 -0.69 -1.31 -17.95
N THR A 245 -1.61 -0.53 -17.35
CA THR A 245 -2.37 -0.95 -16.15
C THR A 245 -2.94 -2.35 -16.31
N ASN A 246 -2.71 -3.20 -15.30
CA ASN A 246 -3.21 -4.56 -15.29
C ASN A 246 -4.75 -4.57 -15.25
N PRO A 247 -5.46 -5.10 -16.27
CA PRO A 247 -6.93 -5.13 -16.29
C PRO A 247 -7.54 -6.08 -15.23
N ARG A 248 -6.71 -6.92 -14.61
CA ARG A 248 -7.10 -7.81 -13.50
C ARG A 248 -6.88 -7.17 -12.13
N CYS A 249 -6.20 -6.02 -12.07
CA CYS A 249 -6.02 -5.28 -10.83
C CYS A 249 -7.39 -4.90 -10.27
N ARG A 250 -7.58 -5.21 -8.99
CA ARG A 250 -8.83 -4.93 -8.27
C ARG A 250 -8.71 -3.59 -7.57
N ARG A 251 -9.85 -2.96 -7.26
CA ARG A 251 -9.92 -1.72 -6.44
C ARG A 251 -9.31 -0.46 -7.11
N LEU A 252 -9.32 -0.42 -8.43
CA LEU A 252 -9.12 0.81 -9.23
C LEU A 252 -10.47 1.50 -9.48
N GLY A 253 -10.43 2.76 -9.93
CA GLY A 253 -11.63 3.53 -10.21
C GLY A 253 -11.44 5.04 -10.17
N SER A 254 -12.45 5.75 -10.66
CA SER A 254 -12.47 7.21 -10.68
C SER A 254 -12.77 7.81 -9.31
N TRP A 255 -12.36 9.06 -9.11
CA TRP A 255 -12.81 9.86 -7.97
C TRP A 255 -14.31 10.17 -8.02
N PRO A 256 -14.92 10.50 -6.87
CA PRO A 256 -16.27 11.07 -6.84
C PRO A 256 -16.33 12.37 -7.66
N VAL A 257 -17.43 12.59 -8.40
CA VAL A 257 -17.60 13.77 -9.27
C VAL A 257 -17.56 15.08 -8.46
N GLU A 258 -17.93 15.01 -7.19
CA GLU A 258 -17.87 16.09 -6.21
C GLU A 258 -16.45 16.61 -6.01
N LEU A 259 -15.43 15.75 -6.10
CA LEU A 259 -14.03 16.18 -5.98
C LEU A 259 -13.66 17.13 -7.12
N ASN A 260 -14.00 16.78 -8.36
CA ASN A 260 -13.73 17.63 -9.53
C ASN A 260 -14.46 18.97 -9.40
N ARG A 261 -15.75 18.92 -9.06
CA ARG A 261 -16.57 20.14 -8.84
C ARG A 261 -15.96 21.06 -7.78
N LEU A 262 -15.46 20.50 -6.68
CA LEU A 262 -14.84 21.26 -5.60
C LEU A 262 -13.57 21.96 -6.08
N VAL A 263 -12.63 21.22 -6.69
CA VAL A 263 -11.33 21.78 -7.09
C VAL A 263 -11.41 22.73 -8.28
N GLU A 264 -12.48 22.65 -9.07
CA GLU A 264 -12.77 23.57 -10.19
C GLU A 264 -13.50 24.83 -9.74
N SER A 265 -13.97 24.89 -8.49
CA SER A 265 -14.61 26.09 -7.98
C SER A 265 -13.64 27.28 -7.97
N PRO A 266 -14.09 28.51 -8.28
CA PRO A 266 -13.21 29.68 -8.40
C PRO A 266 -12.38 29.96 -7.15
N ASP A 267 -12.93 29.66 -5.97
CA ASP A 267 -12.35 30.04 -4.69
C ASP A 267 -11.43 28.96 -4.11
N PHE A 268 -11.55 27.69 -4.51
CA PHE A 268 -10.82 26.59 -3.89
C PHE A 268 -9.31 26.78 -3.97
N ALA A 269 -8.78 27.18 -5.13
CA ALA A 269 -7.35 27.36 -5.32
C ALA A 269 -6.73 28.45 -4.42
N GLY A 270 -7.55 29.40 -3.96
CA GLY A 270 -7.14 30.49 -3.06
C GLY A 270 -7.24 30.17 -1.57
N LEU A 271 -7.78 29.00 -1.20
CA LEU A 271 -7.89 28.59 0.20
C LEU A 271 -6.51 28.31 0.80
N ASP A 272 -6.35 28.60 2.09
CA ASP A 272 -5.27 28.00 2.87
C ASP A 272 -5.43 26.47 2.94
N TRP A 273 -4.33 25.77 3.23
CA TRP A 273 -4.32 24.31 3.21
C TRP A 273 -5.28 23.67 4.21
N GLU A 274 -5.41 24.23 5.42
CA GLU A 274 -6.23 23.64 6.48
C GLU A 274 -7.72 23.74 6.13
N THR A 275 -8.13 24.88 5.58
CA THR A 275 -9.49 25.08 5.07
C THR A 275 -9.76 24.16 3.87
N ALA A 276 -8.86 24.08 2.89
CA ALA A 276 -9.01 23.20 1.74
C ALA A 276 -9.08 21.71 2.14
N ARG A 277 -8.23 21.29 3.09
CA ARG A 277 -8.24 19.94 3.64
C ARG A 277 -9.56 19.62 4.34
N ALA A 278 -10.12 20.57 5.09
CA ALA A 278 -11.41 20.39 5.75
C ALA A 278 -12.55 20.20 4.73
N GLU A 279 -12.55 20.96 3.63
CA GLU A 279 -13.53 20.77 2.54
C GLU A 279 -13.36 19.42 1.83
N LEU A 280 -12.13 19.03 1.52
CA LEU A 280 -11.82 17.71 0.96
C LEU A 280 -12.26 16.57 1.88
N GLY A 281 -12.10 16.75 3.19
CA GLY A 281 -12.47 15.76 4.21
C GLY A 281 -13.97 15.53 4.37
N LYS A 282 -14.82 16.40 3.79
CA LYS A 282 -16.28 16.18 3.72
C LYS A 282 -16.68 15.21 2.61
N LEU A 283 -15.77 14.91 1.68
CA LEU A 283 -16.02 14.02 0.55
C LEU A 283 -15.83 12.55 0.95
N ALA A 284 -16.53 11.65 0.28
CA ALA A 284 -16.40 10.20 0.46
C ALA A 284 -15.13 9.64 -0.21
N LEU A 285 -13.94 10.13 0.18
CA LEU A 285 -12.67 9.70 -0.38
C LEU A 285 -12.32 8.26 0.05
N THR A 286 -12.05 7.42 -0.93
CA THR A 286 -11.66 6.02 -0.76
C THR A 286 -10.26 5.77 -1.29
N LYS A 287 -9.57 4.78 -0.71
CA LYS A 287 -8.31 4.27 -1.29
C LYS A 287 -8.54 3.43 -2.55
N TYR A 288 -9.77 3.01 -2.82
CA TYR A 288 -10.13 2.20 -3.99
C TYR A 288 -10.38 3.08 -5.22
N CYS A 289 -9.32 3.75 -5.69
CA CYS A 289 -9.32 4.57 -6.89
C CYS A 289 -7.92 4.56 -7.54
N ASP A 290 -7.81 5.11 -8.74
CA ASP A 290 -6.56 5.15 -9.52
C ASP A 290 -5.45 5.94 -8.79
N PHE A 291 -5.84 7.00 -8.09
CA PHE A 291 -4.94 7.93 -7.40
C PHE A 291 -5.49 8.27 -6.01
N ASN A 292 -4.93 7.69 -4.97
CA ASN A 292 -5.47 7.81 -3.62
C ASN A 292 -4.98 9.11 -2.92
N LEU A 293 -5.94 9.97 -2.57
CA LEU A 293 -5.75 11.23 -1.84
C LEU A 293 -6.06 11.11 -0.34
N ARG A 294 -6.56 9.96 0.12
CA ARG A 294 -7.06 9.79 1.49
C ARG A 294 -5.99 10.09 2.54
N ASN A 295 -4.76 9.62 2.33
CA ASN A 295 -3.66 9.81 3.28
C ASN A 295 -3.10 11.24 3.26
N LEU A 296 -3.34 12.01 2.21
CA LEU A 296 -3.02 13.43 2.11
C LEU A 296 -4.08 14.27 2.87
N VAL A 297 -5.35 13.87 2.83
CA VAL A 297 -6.46 14.58 3.50
C VAL A 297 -6.62 14.18 4.98
N HIS A 298 -6.48 12.89 5.27
CA HIS A 298 -6.58 12.30 6.60
C HIS A 298 -5.24 11.63 6.97
N PRO A 299 -4.22 12.42 7.34
CA PRO A 299 -2.90 11.88 7.62
C PRO A 299 -2.95 10.90 8.78
N VAL A 300 -2.37 9.72 8.57
CA VAL A 300 -2.06 8.77 9.64
C VAL A 300 -0.56 8.90 9.94
N ALA A 301 -0.17 8.68 11.19
CA ALA A 301 1.24 8.66 11.58
C ALA A 301 2.04 7.76 10.61
N HIS A 302 3.14 8.29 10.06
CA HIS A 302 4.01 7.63 9.10
C HIS A 302 3.40 7.31 7.71
N LYS A 303 2.15 7.71 7.42
CA LYS A 303 1.51 7.54 6.10
C LYS A 303 0.79 8.83 5.67
N HIS A 304 1.57 9.91 5.48
CA HIS A 304 1.11 11.16 4.87
C HIS A 304 1.57 11.22 3.41
N THR A 305 0.78 10.60 2.52
CA THR A 305 1.22 10.29 1.16
C THR A 305 0.16 10.61 0.12
N PHE A 306 0.60 10.96 -1.08
CA PHE A 306 -0.18 10.78 -2.31
C PHE A 306 0.19 9.43 -2.92
N GLU A 307 -0.81 8.66 -3.34
CA GLU A 307 -0.60 7.28 -3.78
C GLU A 307 -1.07 7.05 -5.22
N VAL A 308 -0.20 6.49 -6.05
CA VAL A 308 -0.50 6.05 -7.43
C VAL A 308 -0.74 4.55 -7.42
N ARG A 309 -1.88 4.09 -7.97
CA ARG A 309 -2.30 2.69 -7.88
C ARG A 309 -2.43 1.97 -9.22
N ILE A 310 -2.20 2.66 -10.33
CA ILE A 310 -2.48 2.15 -11.68
C ILE A 310 -1.34 1.34 -12.31
N LEU A 311 -0.24 1.10 -11.59
CA LEU A 311 0.94 0.48 -12.17
C LEU A 311 0.81 -1.04 -12.20
N PRO A 312 1.13 -1.71 -13.31
CA PRO A 312 1.32 -3.17 -13.27
C PRO A 312 2.58 -3.50 -12.46
N VAL A 313 2.74 -4.78 -12.12
CA VAL A 313 3.96 -5.25 -11.46
C VAL A 313 5.06 -5.41 -12.51
N TRP A 314 6.26 -4.94 -12.15
CA TRP A 314 7.50 -5.24 -12.85
C TRP A 314 8.45 -5.95 -11.88
N LEU A 315 9.20 -6.93 -12.40
CA LEU A 315 10.24 -7.59 -11.62
C LEU A 315 11.59 -6.90 -11.79
N GLU A 316 11.70 -5.87 -12.62
CA GLU A 316 12.90 -5.05 -12.83
C GLU A 316 12.68 -3.64 -12.26
N GLY A 317 13.73 -3.05 -11.68
CA GLY A 317 13.66 -1.73 -11.05
C GLY A 317 13.57 -0.58 -12.06
N ARG A 318 14.01 -0.78 -13.31
CA ARG A 318 14.04 0.30 -14.31
C ARG A 318 12.64 0.78 -14.73
N PRO A 319 11.69 -0.09 -15.13
CA PRO A 319 10.31 0.33 -15.41
C PRO A 319 9.65 1.03 -14.23
N LEU A 320 9.88 0.54 -13.01
CA LEU A 320 9.40 1.16 -11.77
C LEU A 320 9.96 2.58 -11.58
N PHE A 321 11.26 2.75 -11.81
CA PHE A 321 11.91 4.05 -11.74
C PHE A 321 11.39 5.03 -12.79
N ASP A 322 11.24 4.58 -14.04
CA ASP A 322 10.71 5.41 -15.12
C ASP A 322 9.26 5.84 -14.82
N ALA A 323 8.44 4.95 -14.25
CA ALA A 323 7.10 5.29 -13.77
C ALA A 323 7.13 6.30 -12.61
N ALA A 324 8.04 6.12 -11.64
CA ALA A 324 8.19 7.08 -10.54
C ALA A 324 8.59 8.47 -11.04
N VAL A 325 9.49 8.56 -12.03
CA VAL A 325 9.89 9.83 -12.67
C VAL A 325 8.71 10.48 -13.39
N LEU A 326 7.89 9.69 -14.11
CA LEU A 326 6.67 10.17 -14.75
C LEU A 326 5.73 10.86 -13.73
N PHE A 327 5.42 10.19 -12.62
CA PHE A 327 4.52 10.76 -11.62
C PHE A 327 5.15 11.92 -10.84
N ALA A 328 6.44 11.85 -10.52
CA ALA A 328 7.15 12.96 -9.91
C ALA A 328 7.11 14.22 -10.81
N THR A 329 7.20 14.05 -12.14
CA THR A 329 7.07 15.15 -13.11
C THR A 329 5.68 15.78 -13.07
N ILE A 330 4.62 14.99 -12.95
CA ILE A 330 3.24 15.48 -12.81
C ILE A 330 3.06 16.23 -11.48
N LEU A 331 3.59 15.68 -10.38
CA LEU A 331 3.54 16.33 -9.07
C LEU A 331 4.31 17.65 -9.06
N GLN A 332 5.48 17.69 -9.70
CA GLN A 332 6.28 18.90 -9.86
C GLN A 332 5.53 19.94 -10.69
N TRP A 333 4.94 19.55 -11.82
CA TRP A 333 4.07 20.44 -12.60
C TRP A 333 2.96 21.02 -11.71
N ALA A 334 2.22 20.20 -10.97
CA ALA A 334 1.12 20.68 -10.13
C ALA A 334 1.55 21.75 -9.10
N ARG A 335 2.79 21.66 -8.60
CA ARG A 335 3.40 22.59 -7.63
C ARG A 335 3.86 23.91 -8.24
N GLU A 336 4.23 23.94 -9.51
CA GLU A 336 4.76 25.12 -10.21
C GLU A 336 3.71 26.24 -10.39
N GLY A 337 2.43 25.94 -10.22
CA GLY A 337 1.34 26.92 -10.34
C GLY A 337 1.40 28.07 -9.32
N ASP A 338 2.28 28.01 -8.32
CA ASP A 338 2.50 29.04 -7.29
C ASP A 338 1.20 29.68 -6.77
N SER A 339 0.35 28.84 -6.18
CA SER A 339 -0.96 29.26 -5.63
C SER A 339 -2.00 29.67 -6.69
N ARG A 340 -1.81 29.27 -7.96
CA ARG A 340 -2.76 29.47 -9.05
C ARG A 340 -3.08 28.17 -9.78
N LEU A 341 -4.25 28.17 -10.41
CA LEU A 341 -4.62 27.12 -11.34
C LEU A 341 -3.80 27.23 -12.62
N GLN A 342 -3.20 26.11 -13.01
CA GLN A 342 -2.51 25.99 -14.28
C GLN A 342 -3.47 25.56 -15.39
N VAL A 343 -3.10 25.89 -16.63
CA VAL A 343 -3.77 25.30 -17.80
C VAL A 343 -3.33 23.84 -17.88
N VAL A 344 -4.29 22.92 -17.74
CA VAL A 344 -4.01 21.50 -17.90
C VAL A 344 -3.62 21.28 -19.36
N PRO A 345 -2.46 20.67 -19.65
CA PRO A 345 -2.06 20.36 -21.02
C PRO A 345 -3.13 19.56 -21.74
N GLU A 346 -3.38 19.86 -23.01
CA GLU A 346 -4.45 19.19 -23.75
C GLU A 346 -4.12 17.71 -24.03
N ASP A 347 -2.84 17.42 -24.23
CA ASP A 347 -2.27 16.13 -24.60
C ASP A 347 -1.16 15.71 -23.62
N LEU A 348 -1.17 14.42 -23.24
CA LEU A 348 -0.21 13.86 -22.29
C LEU A 348 1.19 13.74 -22.92
N GLU A 349 1.30 13.26 -24.15
CA GLU A 349 2.60 13.04 -24.79
C GLU A 349 3.33 14.36 -25.07
N GLY A 350 2.60 15.36 -25.56
CA GLY A 350 3.10 16.72 -25.73
C GLY A 350 3.60 17.33 -24.41
N PHE A 351 2.89 17.12 -23.30
CA PHE A 351 3.35 17.52 -21.97
C PHE A 351 4.67 16.83 -21.59
N LEU A 352 4.77 15.51 -21.75
CA LEU A 352 5.97 14.76 -21.36
C LEU A 352 7.19 15.10 -22.23
N ASN A 353 6.98 15.32 -23.53
CA ASN A 353 8.02 15.75 -24.46
C ASN A 353 8.57 17.13 -24.09
N ALA A 354 7.67 18.09 -23.78
CA ALA A 354 8.06 19.43 -23.34
C ALA A 354 8.87 19.41 -22.04
N ARG A 355 8.52 18.53 -21.10
CA ARG A 355 9.22 18.37 -19.81
C ARG A 355 10.59 17.73 -19.95
N SER A 356 10.71 16.74 -20.83
CA SER A 356 11.98 16.08 -21.13
C SER A 356 12.97 17.05 -21.77
N ALA A 357 12.51 17.89 -22.71
CA ALA A 357 13.34 18.89 -23.37
C ALA A 357 13.83 20.02 -22.44
N ALA A 358 13.12 20.29 -21.34
CA ALA A 358 13.51 21.31 -20.36
C ALA A 358 14.53 20.81 -19.31
N SER A 359 14.77 19.50 -19.26
CA SER A 359 15.62 18.84 -18.25
C SER A 359 16.98 18.38 -18.81
N GLY A 360 17.16 18.42 -20.14
CA GLY A 360 18.43 18.17 -20.82
C GLY A 360 19.07 19.46 -21.27
#